data_AF-A0A7W1W7M6-F1
#
_entry.id   AF-A0A7W1W7M6-F1
#
_cell.length_a   1.000
_cell.length_b   1.000
_cell.length_c   1.000
_cell.angle_alpha   90.00
_cell.angle_beta   90.00
_cell.angle_gamma   90.00
#
_symmetry.space_group_name_H-M   'P 1'
#
loop_
_entity.id
_entity.type
_entity.pdbx_description
1 polymer ?
#
loop_
_entity_poly.entity_id
_entity_poly.type
_entity_poly.pdbx_seq_one_letter_code
_entity_poly.pdbx_strand_id
1 'polypeptide(L)'
;FADLKAAKEWAEKNKVPIFLGEFGSFSKYAAPDARCRHAEIVYSSLGKLNIPSAWWEWDGGFNMFEPGTTKIADCMRKAIDSYAAQKPVE
;
A
#
# COMPACT_ATOMS: atom_id res chain seq x y z
N PHE A 1 10.63 -0.37 -6.54
CA PHE A 1 10.14 0.86 -5.87
C PHE A 1 11.10 2.02 -6.02
N ALA A 2 11.64 2.24 -7.22
CA ALA A 2 12.53 3.37 -7.46
C ALA A 2 11.78 4.70 -7.20
N ASP A 3 10.50 4.77 -7.59
CA ASP A 3 9.69 5.98 -7.44
C ASP A 3 9.42 6.36 -5.97
N LEU A 4 9.07 5.40 -5.11
CA LEU A 4 8.88 5.67 -3.67
C LEU A 4 10.18 6.14 -3.00
N LYS A 5 11.32 5.53 -3.38
CA LYS A 5 12.64 5.93 -2.87
C LYS A 5 12.99 7.34 -3.34
N ALA A 6 12.80 7.64 -4.62
CA ALA A 6 13.03 8.97 -5.18
C ALA A 6 12.14 10.04 -4.49
N ALA A 7 10.87 9.72 -4.23
CA ALA A 7 9.97 10.61 -3.50
C ALA A 7 10.45 10.85 -2.05
N LYS A 8 10.91 9.80 -1.36
CA LYS A 8 11.48 9.90 0.00
C LYS A 8 12.74 10.77 0.04
N GLU A 9 13.67 10.53 -0.87
CA GLU A 9 14.91 11.31 -0.98
C GLU A 9 14.62 12.78 -1.29
N TRP A 10 13.64 13.05 -2.16
CA TRP A 10 13.18 14.40 -2.42
C TRP A 10 12.57 15.05 -1.17
N ALA A 11 11.74 14.32 -0.43
CA ALA A 11 11.09 14.80 0.80
C ALA A 11 12.12 15.19 1.87
N GLU A 12 13.14 14.34 2.06
CA GLU A 12 14.24 14.58 2.99
C GLU A 12 15.08 15.78 2.59
N LYS A 13 15.46 15.89 1.31
CA LYS A 13 16.20 17.03 0.77
C LYS A 13 15.46 18.36 0.99
N ASN A 14 14.15 18.36 0.81
CA ASN A 14 13.31 19.56 0.91
C ASN A 14 12.74 19.79 2.32
N LYS A 15 13.00 18.88 3.28
CA LYS A 15 12.52 18.94 4.66
C LYS A 15 10.99 19.07 4.77
N VAL A 16 10.28 18.32 3.92
CA VAL A 16 8.81 18.27 3.92
C VAL A 16 8.31 16.84 4.11
N PRO A 17 7.17 16.63 4.77
CA PRO A 17 6.55 15.32 4.83
C PRO A 17 5.95 14.95 3.47
N ILE A 18 5.85 13.64 3.22
CA ILE A 18 5.10 13.09 2.09
C ILE A 18 4.11 12.05 2.59
N PHE A 19 3.01 11.92 1.86
CA PHE A 19 1.94 10.97 2.11
C PHE A 19 1.52 10.37 0.77
N LEU A 20 1.52 9.04 0.65
CA LEU A 20 0.99 8.37 -0.54
C LEU A 20 -0.53 8.26 -0.41
N GLY A 21 -1.24 9.27 -0.90
CA GLY A 21 -2.69 9.38 -0.73
C GLY A 21 -3.50 8.34 -1.49
N GLU A 22 -2.97 7.83 -2.61
CA GLU A 22 -3.68 6.84 -3.42
C GLU A 22 -2.71 5.83 -4.02
N PHE A 23 -3.07 4.56 -3.90
CA PHE A 23 -2.50 3.45 -4.64
C PHE A 23 -3.48 2.27 -4.57
N GLY A 24 -3.46 1.42 -5.58
CA GLY A 24 -4.34 0.26 -5.61
C GLY A 24 -4.27 -0.48 -6.93
N SER A 25 -4.95 -1.62 -7.01
CA SER A 25 -5.12 -2.39 -8.24
C SER A 25 -6.60 -2.57 -8.54
N PHE A 26 -7.04 -2.14 -9.73
CA PHE A 26 -8.44 -2.17 -10.14
C PHE A 26 -8.91 -3.62 -10.31
N SER A 27 -9.94 -4.00 -9.55
CA SER A 27 -10.44 -5.38 -9.46
C SER A 27 -10.96 -5.94 -10.79
N LYS A 28 -11.46 -5.08 -11.70
CA LYS A 28 -12.03 -5.50 -12.99
C LYS A 28 -11.02 -6.22 -13.89
N TYR A 29 -9.74 -5.84 -13.84
CA TYR A 29 -8.71 -6.33 -14.77
C TYR A 29 -7.51 -7.00 -14.09
N ALA A 30 -7.47 -6.99 -12.74
CA ALA A 30 -6.38 -7.60 -11.99
C ALA A 30 -6.90 -8.83 -11.24
N ALA A 31 -6.27 -9.99 -11.49
CA ALA A 31 -6.57 -11.21 -10.75
C ALA A 31 -6.35 -11.01 -9.23
N PRO A 32 -7.18 -11.59 -8.35
CA PRO A 32 -7.10 -11.36 -6.92
C PRO A 32 -5.70 -11.57 -6.32
N ASP A 33 -5.00 -12.63 -6.73
CA ASP A 33 -3.64 -12.95 -6.28
C ASP A 33 -2.61 -11.89 -6.71
N ALA A 34 -2.74 -11.33 -7.92
CA ALA A 34 -1.90 -10.24 -8.40
C ALA A 34 -2.12 -8.96 -7.60
N ARG A 35 -3.38 -8.67 -7.22
CA ARG A 35 -3.72 -7.54 -6.35
C ARG A 35 -3.10 -7.71 -4.97
N CYS A 36 -3.18 -8.91 -4.39
CA CYS A 36 -2.52 -9.23 -3.11
C CYS A 36 -1.01 -8.98 -3.16
N ARG A 37 -0.33 -9.51 -4.19
CA ARG A 37 1.12 -9.33 -4.38
C ARG A 37 1.48 -7.85 -4.55
N HIS A 38 0.71 -7.11 -5.33
CA HIS A 38 0.89 -5.67 -5.51
C HIS A 38 0.75 -4.91 -4.18
N ALA A 39 -0.29 -5.20 -3.39
CA ALA A 39 -0.48 -4.60 -2.09
C ALA A 39 0.69 -4.91 -1.14
N GLU A 40 1.09 -6.19 -1.02
CA GLU A 40 2.17 -6.63 -0.13
C GLU A 40 3.49 -5.91 -0.45
N ILE A 41 3.83 -5.82 -1.74
CA ILE A 41 5.11 -5.24 -2.16
C ILE A 41 5.12 -3.72 -1.93
N VAL A 42 4.00 -3.03 -2.19
CA VAL A 42 3.86 -1.58 -1.93
C VAL A 42 3.89 -1.29 -0.43
N TYR A 43 3.07 -1.95 0.38
CA TYR A 43 3.04 -1.74 1.84
C TYR A 43 4.38 -2.04 2.51
N SER A 44 5.05 -3.14 2.13
CA SER A 44 6.40 -3.46 2.63
C SER A 44 7.38 -2.33 2.34
N SER A 45 7.29 -1.72 1.16
CA SER A 45 8.19 -0.64 0.74
C SER A 45 7.88 0.68 1.43
N LEU A 46 6.60 1.01 1.61
CA LEU A 46 6.14 2.16 2.39
C LEU A 46 6.60 2.05 3.85
N GLY A 47 6.51 0.85 4.43
CA GLY A 47 7.02 0.56 5.78
C GLY A 47 8.51 0.84 5.89
N LYS A 48 9.32 0.25 5.02
CA LYS A 48 10.79 0.46 4.99
C LYS A 48 11.19 1.93 4.85
N LEU A 49 10.43 2.69 4.07
CA LEU A 49 10.70 4.11 3.82
C LEU A 49 10.02 5.04 4.86
N ASN A 50 9.25 4.48 5.79
CA ASN A 50 8.43 5.22 6.76
C ASN A 50 7.55 6.28 6.07
N ILE A 51 6.87 5.90 4.98
CA ILE A 51 5.96 6.76 4.23
C ILE A 51 4.52 6.41 4.61
N PRO A 52 3.76 7.31 5.25
CA PRO A 52 2.34 7.08 5.53
C PRO A 52 1.54 7.03 4.23
N SER A 53 0.43 6.29 4.23
CA SER A 53 -0.35 6.05 3.02
C SER A 53 -1.83 5.79 3.29
N ALA A 54 -2.66 6.00 2.27
CA ALA A 54 -4.03 5.49 2.20
C ALA A 54 -4.23 4.68 0.92
N TRP A 55 -4.86 3.52 1.05
CA TRP A 55 -5.23 2.70 -0.10
C TRP A 55 -6.44 3.31 -0.80
N TRP A 56 -6.39 3.30 -2.13
CA TRP A 56 -7.54 3.58 -2.97
C TRP A 56 -8.19 2.25 -3.34
N GLU A 57 -9.40 1.90 -2.88
CA GLU A 57 -10.33 2.66 -2.03
C GLU A 57 -11.13 1.69 -1.13
N TRP A 58 -12.23 2.15 -0.53
CA TRP A 58 -12.98 1.40 0.47
C TRP A 58 -13.86 0.28 -0.11
N ASP A 59 -14.87 0.59 -0.93
CA ASP A 59 -15.96 -0.33 -1.31
C ASP A 59 -16.44 -0.18 -2.78
N GLY A 60 -15.50 0.08 -3.68
CA GLY A 60 -15.72 0.26 -5.10
C GLY A 60 -14.80 -0.61 -5.94
N GLY A 61 -14.33 -0.06 -7.05
CA GLY A 61 -13.52 -0.78 -8.02
C GLY A 61 -12.17 -1.30 -7.49
N PHE A 62 -11.65 -0.73 -6.41
CA PHE A 62 -10.33 -1.05 -5.88
C PHE A 62 -10.38 -1.60 -4.45
N ASN A 63 -11.56 -1.95 -3.94
CA ASN A 63 -11.77 -2.49 -2.59
C ASN A 63 -10.79 -3.62 -2.21
N MET A 64 -10.57 -3.78 -0.91
CA MET A 64 -9.71 -4.83 -0.35
C MET A 64 -10.49 -6.09 0.07
N PHE A 65 -11.76 -6.22 -0.31
CA PHE A 65 -12.63 -7.23 0.25
C PHE A 65 -12.58 -8.56 -0.48
N GLU A 66 -12.99 -9.62 0.22
CA GLU A 66 -13.34 -10.89 -0.42
C GLU A 66 -14.55 -10.68 -1.36
N PRO A 67 -14.59 -11.35 -2.52
CA PRO A 67 -15.65 -11.15 -3.51
C PRO A 67 -17.06 -11.27 -2.91
N GLY A 68 -17.85 -10.20 -3.07
CA GLY A 68 -19.24 -10.17 -2.60
C GLY A 68 -19.41 -9.95 -1.10
N THR A 69 -18.37 -9.51 -0.38
CA THR A 69 -18.42 -9.25 1.06
C THR A 69 -17.78 -7.90 1.42
N THR A 70 -17.88 -7.50 2.69
CA THR A 70 -17.12 -6.39 3.30
C THR A 70 -15.96 -6.88 4.19
N LYS A 71 -15.66 -8.18 4.16
CA LYS A 71 -14.52 -8.74 4.89
C LYS A 71 -13.25 -8.39 4.09
N ILE A 72 -12.32 -7.66 4.70
CA ILE A 72 -10.97 -7.47 4.14
C ILE A 72 -10.34 -8.85 3.89
N ALA A 73 -9.90 -9.08 2.66
CA ALA A 73 -9.29 -10.33 2.26
C ALA A 73 -8.04 -10.61 3.10
N ASP A 74 -7.82 -11.87 3.47
CA ASP A 74 -6.75 -12.22 4.42
C ASP A 74 -5.37 -11.84 3.87
N CYS A 75 -5.18 -11.91 2.54
CA CYS A 75 -3.96 -11.47 1.87
C CYS A 75 -3.76 -9.93 1.94
N MET A 76 -4.84 -9.15 1.87
CA MET A 76 -4.79 -7.69 1.95
C MET A 76 -4.52 -7.25 3.38
N ARG A 77 -5.10 -7.96 4.37
CA ARG A 77 -4.76 -7.77 5.78
C ARG A 77 -3.26 -7.99 6.01
N LYS A 78 -2.72 -9.10 5.54
CA LYS A 78 -1.27 -9.40 5.63
C LYS A 78 -0.43 -8.30 4.97
N ALA A 79 -0.86 -7.78 3.82
CA ALA A 79 -0.18 -6.68 3.16
C ALA A 79 -0.15 -5.42 4.04
N ILE A 80 -1.27 -5.03 4.65
CA ILE A 80 -1.32 -3.91 5.60
C ILE A 80 -0.39 -4.17 6.79
N ASP A 81 -0.42 -5.36 7.39
CA ASP A 81 0.42 -5.70 8.54
C ASP A 81 1.92 -5.64 8.19
N SER A 82 2.28 -5.93 6.94
CA SER A 82 3.66 -5.82 6.46
C SER A 82 4.22 -4.40 6.51
N TYR A 83 3.38 -3.37 6.44
CA TYR A 83 3.81 -1.97 6.62
C TYR A 83 4.37 -1.78 8.03
N ALA A 84 3.60 -2.19 9.05
CA ALA A 84 3.99 -2.03 10.44
C ALA A 84 5.24 -2.86 10.78
N ALA A 85 5.30 -4.10 10.27
CA ALA A 85 6.44 -4.99 10.49
C ALA A 85 7.76 -4.49 9.86
N GLN A 86 7.68 -3.63 8.84
CA GLN A 86 8.84 -3.12 8.12
C GLN A 86 9.19 -1.67 8.49
N LYS A 87 8.37 -1.01 9.31
CA LYS A 87 8.64 0.35 9.78
C LYS A 87 9.92 0.33 10.64
N PRO A 88 10.91 1.21 10.38
CA PRO A 88 12.07 1.36 11.25
C PRO A 88 11.65 1.67 12.70
N VAL A 89 12.35 1.09 13.67
CA VAL A 89 12.21 1.46 15.08
C VAL A 89 12.85 2.84 15.28
N GLU A 90 12.09 3.75 15.90
CA GLU A 90 12.52 5.12 16.21
C GLU A 90 13.61 5.18 17.28
#